data_AF-A0A9D1DGX2-F1
#
_entry.id   AF-A0A9D1DGX2-F1
#
_cell.length_a   1.000
_cell.length_b   1.000
_cell.length_c   1.000
_cell.angle_alpha   90.00
_cell.angle_beta   90.00
_cell.angle_gamma   90.00
#
_symmetry.space_group_name_H-M   'P 1'
#
loop_
_entity.id
_entity.type
_entity.pdbx_description
1 polymer ?
#
loop_
_entity_poly.entity_id
_entity_poly.type
_entity_poly.pdbx_seq_one_letter_code
_entity_poly.pdbx_strand_id
1 'polypeptide(L)'
;MTKKIITISRAFGSGGRTIGKEVAQRLGIPYYDKELVEAVAKESGFHADFIEEAGEYAPVSSSFLFSIAVSPNPMSMVHTMSMADQLFVYQTNVIRNLAEKGPCVIVGRCADYILREREDALHVFIHADMKHRAERIVRLYGETKQTPEKRLTDKDTKRKVYYKHYTNRNWGDAQNYHLCLNSGLIGVEKCVDIIVDVANMYE
;
A
#
# COMPACT_ATOMS: atom_id res chain seq x y z
N MET A 1 -16.85 11.80 -13.27
CA MET A 1 -17.33 10.63 -12.48
C MET A 1 -16.73 10.71 -11.08
N THR A 2 -17.50 11.11 -10.08
CA THR A 2 -16.99 11.58 -8.79
C THR A 2 -16.98 10.50 -7.70
N LYS A 3 -15.98 9.61 -7.71
CA LYS A 3 -15.51 8.89 -6.50
C LYS A 3 -13.97 8.79 -6.53
N LYS A 4 -13.33 9.18 -5.42
CA LYS A 4 -11.90 9.49 -5.30
C LYS A 4 -11.23 8.49 -4.37
N ILE A 5 -11.01 7.26 -4.83
CA ILE A 5 -10.17 6.32 -4.08
C ILE A 5 -8.75 6.54 -4.54
N ILE A 6 -7.85 6.92 -3.62
CA ILE A 6 -6.45 7.16 -3.94
C ILE A 6 -5.62 6.10 -3.24
N THR A 7 -4.94 5.24 -3.99
CA THR A 7 -4.04 4.25 -3.41
C THR A 7 -2.61 4.73 -3.53
N ILE A 8 -1.82 4.66 -2.46
CA ILE A 8 -0.43 5.10 -2.44
C ILE A 8 0.49 3.94 -2.11
N SER A 9 1.21 3.46 -3.13
CA SER A 9 2.38 2.58 -3.00
C SER A 9 3.65 3.44 -2.91
N ARG A 10 4.69 2.95 -2.22
CA ARG A 10 5.82 3.82 -1.83
C ARG A 10 7.12 3.12 -1.46
N ALA A 11 8.24 3.67 -1.90
CA ALA A 11 9.56 3.34 -1.38
C ALA A 11 9.71 3.77 0.09
N PHE A 12 10.36 2.97 0.95
CA PHE A 12 10.53 3.33 2.36
C PHE A 12 11.34 4.63 2.51
N GLY A 13 10.95 5.57 3.36
CA GLY A 13 11.69 6.84 3.47
C GLY A 13 11.48 7.81 2.28
N SER A 14 10.61 7.53 1.32
CA SER A 14 10.22 8.49 0.27
C SER A 14 9.27 9.59 0.77
N GLY A 15 8.67 9.42 1.95
CA GLY A 15 7.63 10.32 2.44
C GLY A 15 6.22 9.97 1.95
N GLY A 16 6.02 8.86 1.22
CA GLY A 16 4.68 8.48 0.72
C GLY A 16 3.57 8.40 1.77
N ARG A 17 3.88 8.02 3.04
CA ARG A 17 2.89 8.07 4.15
C ARG A 17 2.48 9.51 4.49
N THR A 18 3.45 10.42 4.54
CA THR A 18 3.22 11.85 4.80
C THR A 18 2.37 12.45 3.68
N ILE A 19 2.76 12.19 2.43
CA ILE A 19 2.03 12.64 1.24
C ILE A 19 0.59 12.14 1.28
N GLY A 20 0.36 10.85 1.55
CA GLY A 20 -1.00 10.32 1.61
C GLY A 20 -1.88 10.94 2.69
N LYS A 21 -1.31 11.20 3.86
CA LYS A 21 -2.02 11.88 4.94
C LYS A 21 -2.40 13.32 4.55
N GLU A 22 -1.47 14.06 3.95
CA GLU A 22 -1.70 15.44 3.51
C GLU A 22 -2.70 15.53 2.35
N VAL A 23 -2.65 14.59 1.39
CA VAL A 23 -3.65 14.47 0.31
C VAL A 23 -5.04 14.24 0.90
N ALA A 24 -5.19 13.29 1.83
CA ALA A 24 -6.45 13.00 2.48
C ALA A 24 -7.01 14.23 3.22
N GLN A 25 -6.14 14.95 3.94
CA GLN A 25 -6.49 16.17 4.65
C GLN A 25 -6.97 17.27 3.70
N ARG A 26 -6.27 17.51 2.58
CA ARG A 26 -6.65 18.54 1.60
C ARG A 26 -7.96 18.25 0.87
N LEU A 27 -8.22 16.97 0.60
CA LEU A 27 -9.45 16.55 -0.06
C LEU A 27 -10.63 16.38 0.92
N GLY A 28 -10.37 16.43 2.23
CA GLY A 28 -11.39 16.21 3.26
C GLY A 28 -11.93 14.78 3.28
N ILE A 29 -11.09 13.79 2.96
CA ILE A 29 -11.49 12.37 2.87
C ILE A 29 -10.71 11.50 3.88
N PRO A 30 -11.26 10.34 4.30
CA PRO A 30 -10.58 9.39 5.18
C PRO A 30 -9.19 8.93 4.70
N TYR A 31 -8.30 8.65 5.64
CA TYR A 31 -6.94 8.15 5.42
C TYR A 31 -6.74 6.78 6.11
N TYR A 32 -6.38 5.76 5.34
CA TYR A 32 -6.22 4.39 5.83
C TYR A 32 -4.78 3.91 5.67
N ASP A 33 -4.11 3.72 6.81
CA ASP A 33 -2.77 3.15 6.95
C ASP A 33 -2.71 2.31 8.22
N LYS A 34 -2.55 2.95 9.39
CA LYS A 34 -2.66 2.26 10.69
C LYS A 34 -4.09 1.83 11.01
N GLU A 35 -5.07 2.67 10.70
CA GLU A 35 -6.50 2.34 10.89
C GLU A 35 -6.92 1.13 10.04
N LEU A 36 -6.26 0.89 8.90
CA LEU A 36 -6.46 -0.32 8.11
C LEU A 36 -5.99 -1.57 8.89
N VAL A 37 -4.87 -1.48 9.62
CA VAL A 37 -4.35 -2.57 10.45
C VAL A 37 -5.35 -2.95 11.54
N GLU A 38 -5.93 -1.95 12.21
CA GLU A 38 -6.93 -2.17 13.26
C GLU A 38 -8.22 -2.80 12.70
N ALA A 39 -8.69 -2.32 11.55
CA ALA A 39 -9.85 -2.90 10.87
C ALA A 39 -9.61 -4.37 10.49
N VAL A 40 -8.42 -4.68 9.95
CA VAL A 40 -8.02 -6.05 9.60
C VAL A 40 -7.86 -6.91 10.86
N ALA A 41 -7.30 -6.38 11.95
CA ALA A 41 -7.17 -7.09 13.22
C ALA A 41 -8.54 -7.50 13.77
N LYS A 42 -9.49 -6.58 13.74
CA LYS A 42 -10.87 -6.82 14.18
C LYS A 42 -11.57 -7.89 13.34
N GLU A 43 -11.35 -7.91 12.03
CA GLU A 43 -12.00 -8.87 11.12
C GLU A 43 -11.35 -10.25 11.13
N SER A 44 -10.01 -10.31 11.18
CA SER A 44 -9.24 -11.56 11.14
C SER A 44 -9.05 -12.23 12.49
N GLY A 45 -9.15 -11.47 13.59
CA GLY A 45 -8.77 -11.92 14.92
C GLY A 45 -7.25 -12.00 15.15
N PHE A 46 -6.43 -11.62 14.17
CA PHE A 46 -4.98 -11.58 14.34
C PHE A 46 -4.52 -10.37 15.16
N HIS A 47 -3.42 -10.54 15.90
CA HIS A 47 -2.78 -9.44 16.61
C HIS A 47 -2.23 -8.40 15.63
N ALA A 48 -2.36 -7.12 15.99
CA ALA A 48 -1.90 -5.99 15.17
C ALA A 48 -0.41 -6.11 14.80
N ASP A 49 0.44 -6.57 15.74
CA ASP A 49 1.88 -6.76 15.50
C ASP A 49 2.14 -7.76 14.37
N PHE A 50 1.39 -8.88 14.34
CA PHE A 50 1.45 -9.83 13.23
C PHE A 50 0.99 -9.20 11.92
N ILE A 51 0.03 -8.29 11.92
CA ILE A 51 -0.47 -7.66 10.68
C ILE A 51 0.49 -6.58 10.16
N GLU A 52 1.11 -5.81 11.04
CA GLU A 52 2.17 -4.86 10.66
C GLU A 52 3.36 -5.60 10.04
N GLU A 53 3.73 -6.74 10.62
CA GLU A 53 4.84 -7.58 10.19
C GLU A 53 4.49 -8.63 9.13
N ALA A 54 3.23 -8.96 8.84
CA ALA A 54 2.88 -9.94 7.79
C ALA A 54 2.14 -9.30 6.61
N GLY A 55 1.46 -8.17 6.80
CA GLY A 55 0.73 -7.50 5.72
C GLY A 55 1.62 -6.77 4.70
N GLU A 56 2.94 -6.77 4.87
CA GLU A 56 3.92 -6.34 3.87
C GLU A 56 4.93 -7.47 3.55
N TYR A 57 4.62 -8.72 3.91
CA TYR A 57 5.54 -9.86 3.88
C TYR A 57 4.84 -11.09 3.30
N ALA A 58 5.48 -11.77 2.35
CA ALA A 58 4.94 -13.02 1.81
C ALA A 58 5.57 -14.22 2.52
N PRO A 59 4.81 -15.32 2.72
CA PRO A 59 5.39 -16.61 3.04
C PRO A 59 6.13 -17.16 1.81
N VAL A 60 7.20 -17.91 2.04
CA VAL A 60 8.00 -18.54 0.99
C VAL A 60 7.34 -19.86 0.56
N SER A 61 6.13 -19.85 0.00
CA SER A 61 5.59 -21.05 -0.68
C SER A 61 4.37 -20.80 -1.58
N SER A 62 4.51 -21.18 -2.85
CA SER A 62 3.53 -21.62 -3.87
C SER A 62 2.15 -20.94 -4.03
N SER A 63 2.02 -20.16 -5.12
CA SER A 63 0.86 -19.95 -6.00
C SER A 63 -0.57 -20.10 -5.43
N PHE A 64 -0.92 -19.22 -4.50
CA PHE A 64 -2.25 -19.09 -3.91
C PHE A 64 -3.33 -18.47 -4.82
N LEU A 65 -2.96 -17.61 -5.78
CA LEU A 65 -3.91 -16.93 -6.67
C LEU A 65 -4.75 -17.90 -7.52
N PHE A 66 -4.20 -19.06 -7.87
CA PHE A 66 -4.88 -20.07 -8.67
C PHE A 66 -6.04 -20.73 -7.92
N SER A 67 -5.91 -20.99 -6.61
CA SER A 67 -6.93 -21.71 -5.82
C SER A 67 -8.11 -20.82 -5.41
N ILE A 68 -7.90 -19.51 -5.23
CA ILE A 68 -9.02 -18.55 -5.07
C ILE A 68 -9.81 -18.41 -6.38
N ALA A 69 -9.13 -18.22 -7.51
CA ALA A 69 -9.77 -17.87 -8.79
C ALA A 69 -10.72 -18.96 -9.33
N VAL A 70 -10.54 -20.20 -8.87
CA VAL A 70 -11.35 -21.37 -9.29
C VAL A 70 -12.41 -21.78 -8.26
N SER A 71 -12.48 -21.14 -7.08
CA SER A 71 -13.41 -21.53 -6.02
C SER A 71 -14.69 -20.68 -6.03
N PRO A 72 -15.89 -21.29 -6.03
CA PRO A 72 -17.16 -20.56 -5.94
C PRO A 72 -17.40 -19.92 -4.56
N ASN A 73 -16.69 -20.35 -3.52
CA ASN A 73 -16.73 -19.76 -2.16
C ASN A 73 -15.30 -19.67 -1.58
N PRO A 74 -14.52 -18.64 -1.93
CA PRO A 74 -13.13 -18.51 -1.46
C PRO A 74 -13.02 -18.41 0.07
N MET A 75 -14.05 -17.88 0.75
CA MET A 75 -14.09 -17.78 2.21
C MET A 75 -14.21 -19.14 2.92
N SER A 76 -14.79 -20.17 2.31
CA SER A 76 -14.91 -21.49 2.96
C SER A 76 -13.58 -22.26 2.98
N MET A 77 -12.59 -21.80 2.23
CA MET A 77 -11.24 -22.38 2.15
C MET A 77 -10.24 -21.63 3.03
N VAL A 78 -10.62 -20.51 3.67
CA VAL A 78 -9.69 -19.67 4.44
C VAL A 78 -8.95 -20.48 5.51
N HIS A 79 -9.65 -21.35 6.24
CA HIS A 79 -9.03 -22.15 7.31
C HIS A 79 -8.02 -23.21 6.85
N THR A 80 -7.96 -23.54 5.55
CA THR A 80 -6.96 -24.48 5.00
C THR A 80 -5.72 -23.77 4.44
N MET A 81 -5.70 -22.44 4.47
CA MET A 81 -4.62 -21.61 3.93
C MET A 81 -3.55 -21.28 4.98
N SER A 82 -2.37 -20.86 4.52
CA SER A 82 -1.36 -20.30 5.40
C SER A 82 -1.88 -19.03 6.10
N MET A 83 -1.40 -18.74 7.31
CA MET A 83 -1.82 -17.53 8.05
C MET A 83 -1.63 -16.24 7.25
N ALA A 84 -0.56 -16.16 6.46
CA ALA A 84 -0.28 -14.98 5.64
C ALA A 84 -1.25 -14.85 4.46
N ASP A 85 -1.67 -15.96 3.84
CA ASP A 85 -2.67 -15.92 2.78
C ASP A 85 -4.07 -15.60 3.34
N GLN A 86 -4.40 -16.12 4.52
CA GLN A 86 -5.62 -15.72 5.24
C GLN A 86 -5.62 -14.21 5.48
N LEU A 87 -4.51 -13.67 5.98
CA LEU A 87 -4.33 -12.25 6.20
C LEU A 87 -4.51 -11.44 4.90
N PHE A 88 -3.96 -11.91 3.77
CA PHE A 88 -4.14 -11.24 2.48
C PHE A 88 -5.61 -11.21 2.02
N VAL A 89 -6.36 -12.30 2.25
CA VAL A 89 -7.81 -12.33 1.97
C VAL A 89 -8.55 -11.32 2.83
N TYR A 90 -8.30 -11.28 4.14
CA TYR A 90 -8.91 -10.29 5.03
C TYR A 90 -8.55 -8.86 4.61
N GLN A 91 -7.30 -8.59 4.27
CA GLN A 91 -6.87 -7.28 3.77
C GLN A 91 -7.59 -6.89 2.49
N THR A 92 -7.73 -7.83 1.56
CA THR A 92 -8.45 -7.62 0.29
C THR A 92 -9.91 -7.24 0.56
N ASN A 93 -10.58 -7.96 1.46
CA ASN A 93 -11.97 -7.68 1.82
C ASN A 93 -12.11 -6.32 2.51
N VAL A 94 -11.26 -6.02 3.49
CA VAL A 94 -11.27 -4.71 4.18
C VAL A 94 -11.04 -3.57 3.19
N ILE A 95 -10.04 -3.66 2.31
CA ILE A 95 -9.73 -2.62 1.32
C ILE A 95 -10.92 -2.37 0.39
N ARG A 96 -11.56 -3.44 -0.11
CA ARG A 96 -12.78 -3.33 -0.94
C ARG A 96 -13.92 -2.70 -0.16
N ASN A 97 -14.16 -3.13 1.07
CA ASN A 97 -15.22 -2.58 1.93
C ASN A 97 -15.00 -1.11 2.25
N LEU A 98 -13.76 -0.67 2.45
CA LEU A 98 -13.44 0.75 2.66
C LEU A 98 -13.68 1.58 1.39
N ALA A 99 -13.30 1.06 0.22
CA ALA A 99 -13.57 1.69 -1.06
C ALA A 99 -15.07 1.83 -1.35
N GLU A 100 -15.89 0.85 -0.98
CA GLU A 100 -17.36 0.90 -1.15
C GLU A 100 -18.03 1.94 -0.23
N LYS A 101 -17.48 2.21 0.95
CA LYS A 101 -18.04 3.22 1.87
C LYS A 101 -17.96 4.64 1.32
N GLY A 102 -16.97 4.93 0.47
CA GLY A 102 -16.81 6.24 -0.15
C GLY A 102 -15.37 6.63 -0.46
N PRO A 103 -15.14 7.91 -0.84
CA PRO A 103 -13.82 8.44 -1.13
C PRO A 103 -12.85 8.22 0.03
N CYS A 104 -11.60 7.85 -0.27
CA CYS A 104 -10.57 7.64 0.75
C CYS A 104 -9.17 7.58 0.15
N VAL A 105 -8.16 7.73 1.00
CA VAL A 105 -6.75 7.45 0.68
C VAL A 105 -6.32 6.16 1.39
N ILE A 106 -5.74 5.20 0.67
CA ILE A 106 -5.27 3.92 1.21
C ILE A 106 -3.77 3.76 0.93
N VAL A 107 -2.95 3.44 1.93
CA VAL A 107 -1.49 3.31 1.77
C VAL A 107 -1.03 1.85 1.81
N GLY A 108 -0.37 1.41 0.73
CA GLY A 108 0.31 0.11 0.65
C GLY A 108 -0.62 -1.10 0.51
N ARG A 109 -0.17 -2.26 1.05
CA ARG A 109 -0.90 -3.53 1.12
C ARG A 109 -1.56 -3.99 -0.19
N CYS A 110 -0.86 -3.78 -1.31
CA CYS A 110 -1.34 -4.11 -2.66
C CYS A 110 -2.68 -3.44 -3.03
N ALA A 111 -3.05 -2.32 -2.39
CA ALA A 111 -4.32 -1.64 -2.64
C ALA A 111 -4.48 -1.25 -4.12
N ASP A 112 -3.39 -0.85 -4.79
CA ASP A 112 -3.39 -0.58 -6.23
C ASP A 112 -3.85 -1.79 -7.05
N TYR A 113 -3.29 -2.97 -6.76
CA TYR A 113 -3.67 -4.21 -7.44
C TYR A 113 -5.06 -4.70 -7.06
N ILE A 114 -5.44 -4.58 -5.78
CA ILE A 114 -6.73 -5.04 -5.27
C ILE A 114 -7.88 -4.25 -5.90
N LEU A 115 -7.67 -2.95 -6.15
CA LEU A 115 -8.65 -2.03 -6.70
C LEU A 115 -8.43 -1.71 -8.20
N ARG A 116 -7.53 -2.42 -8.89
CA ARG A 116 -7.12 -2.14 -10.27
C ARG A 116 -8.24 -2.12 -11.33
N GLU A 117 -9.33 -2.83 -11.08
CA GLU A 117 -10.48 -2.91 -12.00
C GLU A 117 -11.48 -1.78 -11.74
N ARG A 118 -11.19 -0.90 -10.77
CA ARG A 118 -12.04 0.25 -10.45
C ARG A 118 -11.63 1.45 -11.27
N GLU A 119 -12.59 1.98 -12.03
CA GLU A 119 -12.40 3.20 -12.83
C GLU A 119 -12.35 4.48 -11.96
N ASP A 120 -12.84 4.40 -10.72
CA ASP A 120 -12.87 5.50 -9.75
C ASP A 120 -11.66 5.50 -8.78
N ALA A 121 -10.60 4.79 -9.15
CA ALA A 121 -9.36 4.68 -8.36
C ALA A 121 -8.15 5.35 -9.04
N LEU A 122 -7.44 6.21 -8.30
CA LEU A 122 -6.16 6.79 -8.68
C LEU A 122 -5.02 6.04 -7.98
N HIS A 123 -4.21 5.31 -8.75
CA HIS A 123 -3.07 4.56 -8.24
C HIS A 123 -1.78 5.38 -8.35
N VAL A 124 -1.13 5.66 -7.21
CA VAL A 124 0.05 6.50 -7.11
C VAL A 124 1.22 5.71 -6.52
N PHE A 125 2.40 5.88 -7.09
CA PHE A 125 3.66 5.39 -6.57
C PHE A 125 4.59 6.53 -6.19
N ILE A 126 5.07 6.56 -4.95
CA ILE A 126 6.03 7.57 -4.46
C ILE A 126 7.42 6.95 -4.30
N HIS A 127 8.42 7.55 -4.92
CA HIS A 127 9.82 7.17 -4.79
C HIS A 127 10.73 8.38 -4.57
N ALA A 128 11.99 8.11 -4.25
CA ALA A 128 13.07 9.09 -4.16
C ALA A 128 14.40 8.34 -4.30
N ASP A 129 15.50 9.04 -4.59
CA ASP A 129 16.83 8.44 -4.60
C ASP A 129 17.28 8.02 -3.19
N MET A 130 18.27 7.13 -3.14
CA MET A 130 18.75 6.54 -1.89
C MET A 130 19.22 7.59 -0.89
N LYS A 131 19.91 8.63 -1.35
CA LYS A 131 20.47 9.68 -0.48
C LYS A 131 19.37 10.45 0.23
N HIS A 132 18.39 10.97 -0.51
CA HIS A 132 17.25 11.69 0.08
C HIS A 132 16.48 10.81 1.09
N ARG A 133 16.30 9.53 0.75
CA ARG A 133 15.60 8.59 1.63
C ARG A 133 16.38 8.30 2.90
N ALA A 134 17.70 8.13 2.80
CA ALA A 134 18.60 7.87 3.92
C ALA A 134 18.59 9.04 4.91
N GLU A 135 18.79 10.26 4.41
CA GLU A 135 18.72 11.49 5.20
C GLU A 135 17.36 11.64 5.89
N ARG A 136 16.26 11.35 5.19
CA ARG A 136 14.91 11.42 5.77
C ARG A 136 14.72 10.42 6.90
N ILE A 137 15.14 9.16 6.74
CA ILE A 137 14.92 8.14 7.79
C ILE A 137 15.80 8.38 9.02
N VAL A 138 17.01 8.90 8.85
CA VAL A 138 17.87 9.30 9.98
C VAL A 138 17.23 10.47 10.72
N ARG A 139 16.76 11.49 9.99
CA ARG A 139 16.08 12.65 10.60
C ARG A 139 14.82 12.25 11.37
N LEU A 140 14.01 11.33 10.85
CA LEU A 140 12.72 10.98 11.46
C LEU A 140 12.79 9.89 12.52
N TYR A 141 13.72 8.94 12.39
CA TYR A 141 13.77 7.73 13.22
C TYR A 141 15.10 7.58 13.97
N GLY A 142 16.05 8.50 13.78
CA GLY A 142 17.37 8.44 14.37
C GLY A 142 18.31 7.42 13.70
N GLU A 143 19.55 7.49 14.16
CA GLU A 143 20.59 6.51 13.85
C GLU A 143 20.31 5.17 14.54
N THR A 144 20.74 4.08 13.91
CA THR A 144 20.68 2.74 14.50
C THR A 144 21.97 1.99 14.20
N LYS A 145 22.10 0.75 14.72
CA LYS A 145 23.25 -0.11 14.42
C LYS A 145 23.35 -0.52 12.94
N GLN A 146 22.26 -0.39 12.17
CA GLN A 146 22.23 -0.69 10.74
C GLN A 146 22.33 0.60 9.94
N THR A 147 23.09 0.59 8.85
CA THR A 147 23.19 1.76 7.98
C THR A 147 21.81 2.15 7.41
N PRO A 148 21.56 3.44 7.17
CA PRO A 148 20.32 3.90 6.56
C PRO A 148 19.99 3.16 5.25
N GLU A 149 20.96 2.93 4.38
CA GLU A 149 20.81 2.25 3.08
C GLU A 149 20.35 0.81 3.26
N LYS A 150 20.89 0.10 4.27
CA LYS A 150 20.48 -1.26 4.59
C LYS A 150 19.03 -1.29 5.07
N ARG A 151 18.65 -0.37 5.98
CA ARG A 151 17.26 -0.24 6.47
C ARG A 151 16.28 0.01 5.32
N LEU A 152 16.66 0.86 4.36
CA LEU A 152 15.87 1.14 3.15
C LEU A 152 15.73 -0.08 2.27
N THR A 153 16.84 -0.74 1.97
CA THR A 153 16.89 -1.91 1.09
C THR A 153 16.11 -3.09 1.67
N ASP A 154 16.26 -3.36 2.97
CA ASP A 154 15.57 -4.47 3.65
C ASP A 154 14.04 -4.28 3.56
N LYS A 155 13.53 -3.06 3.82
CA LYS A 155 12.09 -2.79 3.74
C LYS A 155 11.55 -2.81 2.32
N ASP A 156 12.27 -2.25 1.35
CA ASP A 156 11.83 -2.28 -0.05
C ASP A 156 11.86 -3.69 -0.63
N THR A 157 12.87 -4.49 -0.28
CA THR A 157 12.96 -5.89 -0.72
C THR A 157 11.78 -6.70 -0.23
N LYS A 158 11.39 -6.53 1.05
CA LYS A 158 10.20 -7.16 1.61
C LYS A 158 8.93 -6.79 0.83
N ARG A 159 8.73 -5.49 0.55
CA ARG A 159 7.60 -5.01 -0.25
C ARG A 159 7.58 -5.58 -1.66
N LYS A 160 8.74 -5.67 -2.32
CA LYS A 160 8.88 -6.27 -3.65
C LYS A 160 8.48 -7.73 -3.64
N VAL A 161 8.98 -8.51 -2.69
CA VAL A 161 8.66 -9.94 -2.55
C VAL A 161 7.17 -10.14 -2.28
N TYR A 162 6.60 -9.38 -1.33
CA TYR A 162 5.17 -9.44 -1.01
C TYR A 162 4.30 -9.12 -2.21
N TYR A 163 4.58 -8.00 -2.88
CA TYR A 163 3.82 -7.57 -4.04
C TYR A 163 3.94 -8.58 -5.19
N LYS A 164 5.15 -9.07 -5.49
CA LYS A 164 5.36 -10.08 -6.53
C LYS A 164 4.58 -11.36 -6.24
N HIS A 165 4.58 -11.82 -4.98
CA HIS A 165 3.88 -13.02 -4.57
C HIS A 165 2.35 -12.90 -4.79
N TYR A 166 1.74 -11.80 -4.34
CA TYR A 166 0.28 -11.65 -4.37
C TYR A 166 -0.29 -11.04 -5.66
N THR A 167 0.54 -10.45 -6.51
CA THR A 167 0.07 -9.76 -7.73
C THR A 167 0.69 -10.32 -9.01
N ASN A 168 1.75 -11.12 -8.90
CA ASN A 168 2.64 -11.54 -9.99
C ASN A 168 3.29 -10.37 -10.79
N ARG A 169 3.12 -9.12 -10.36
CA ARG A 169 3.69 -7.91 -10.96
C ARG A 169 4.97 -7.49 -10.24
N ASN A 170 5.83 -6.70 -10.89
CA ASN A 170 6.99 -6.14 -10.20
C ASN A 170 6.62 -4.81 -9.56
N TRP A 171 6.94 -4.69 -8.28
CA TRP A 171 6.63 -3.48 -7.50
C TRP A 171 7.49 -2.30 -7.94
N GLY A 172 6.83 -1.16 -8.17
CA GLY A 172 7.48 0.06 -8.67
C GLY A 172 7.55 0.17 -10.20
N ASP A 173 7.09 -0.83 -10.97
CA ASP A 173 6.93 -0.68 -12.42
C ASP A 173 5.84 0.35 -12.71
N ALA A 174 6.17 1.37 -13.52
CA ALA A 174 5.30 2.51 -13.76
C ALA A 174 3.93 2.13 -14.34
N GLN A 175 3.86 1.03 -15.10
CA GLN A 175 2.64 0.51 -15.73
C GLN A 175 1.58 0.03 -14.72
N ASN A 176 1.96 -0.19 -13.44
CA ASN A 176 1.02 -0.57 -12.40
C ASN A 176 0.28 0.63 -11.79
N TYR A 177 0.69 1.86 -12.12
CA TYR A 177 0.23 3.09 -11.47
C TYR A 177 -0.17 4.13 -12.51
N HIS A 178 -1.07 5.03 -12.12
CA HIS A 178 -1.44 6.19 -12.94
C HIS A 178 -0.44 7.33 -12.77
N LEU A 179 0.17 7.48 -11.58
CA LEU A 179 1.21 8.46 -11.29
C LEU A 179 2.40 7.83 -10.59
N CYS A 180 3.61 8.15 -11.04
CA CYS A 180 4.86 7.84 -10.34
C CYS A 180 5.61 9.14 -10.06
N LEU A 181 5.78 9.50 -8.78
CA LEU A 181 6.32 10.79 -8.37
C LEU A 181 7.62 10.64 -7.58
N ASN A 182 8.63 11.42 -7.97
CA ASN A 182 9.92 11.50 -7.29
C ASN A 182 9.92 12.61 -6.23
N SER A 183 9.57 12.28 -4.99
CA SER A 183 9.49 13.23 -3.89
C SER A 183 10.84 13.77 -3.43
N GLY A 184 11.95 13.09 -3.76
CA GLY A 184 13.31 13.60 -3.51
C GLY A 184 13.65 14.75 -4.46
N LEU A 185 13.14 14.69 -5.69
CA LEU A 185 13.37 15.72 -6.70
C LEU A 185 12.40 16.91 -6.55
N ILE A 186 11.09 16.64 -6.45
CA ILE A 186 10.06 17.69 -6.50
C ILE A 186 9.56 18.13 -5.12
N GLY A 187 9.92 17.39 -4.06
CA GLY A 187 9.47 17.66 -2.70
C GLY A 187 8.10 17.07 -2.37
N VAL A 188 7.84 16.87 -1.07
CA VAL A 188 6.59 16.31 -0.52
C VAL A 188 5.38 17.16 -0.92
N GLU A 189 5.47 18.47 -0.72
CA GLU A 189 4.39 19.42 -0.97
C GLU A 189 3.94 19.38 -2.44
N LYS A 190 4.88 19.40 -3.38
CA LYS A 190 4.56 19.33 -4.80
C LYS A 190 3.95 17.98 -5.20
N CYS A 191 4.38 16.88 -4.58
CA CYS A 191 3.70 15.60 -4.78
C CYS A 191 2.23 15.66 -4.32
N VAL A 192 1.95 16.29 -3.18
CA VAL A 192 0.59 16.47 -2.67
C VAL A 192 -0.25 17.30 -3.64
N ASP A 193 0.26 18.45 -4.10
CA ASP A 193 -0.41 19.31 -5.08
C ASP A 193 -0.81 18.51 -6.32
N ILE A 194 0.15 17.81 -6.95
CA ILE A 194 -0.08 17.04 -8.17
C ILE A 194 -1.15 15.96 -7.97
N ILE A 195 -1.10 15.24 -6.85
CA ILE A 195 -2.09 14.18 -6.57
C ILE A 195 -3.48 14.77 -6.38
N VAL A 196 -3.59 15.88 -5.64
CA VAL A 196 -4.87 16.58 -5.40
C VAL A 196 -5.44 17.12 -6.71
N ASP A 197 -4.61 17.76 -7.53
CA ASP A 197 -5.01 18.31 -8.82
C ASP A 197 -5.55 17.19 -9.72
N VAL A 198 -4.80 16.10 -9.91
CA VAL A 198 -5.23 14.96 -10.74
C VAL A 198 -6.49 14.30 -10.17
N ALA A 199 -6.60 14.16 -8.84
CA ALA A 199 -7.80 13.63 -8.19
C ALA A 199 -9.05 14.51 -8.40
N ASN A 200 -8.87 15.80 -8.72
CA ASN A 200 -9.95 16.74 -9.03
C ASN A 200 -10.25 16.85 -10.54
N MET A 201 -9.36 16.41 -11.43
CA MET A 201 -9.54 16.55 -12.89
C MET A 201 -10.69 15.70 -13.49
N TYR A 202 -11.20 14.71 -12.76
CA TYR A 202 -12.22 13.76 -13.24
C TYR A 202 -13.66 14.12 -12.84
N GLU A 203 -14.00 15.41 -12.80
CA GLU A 203 -15.39 15.86 -12.65
C GLU A 203 -16.30 15.27 -13.74
#